data_AF-A0A820I4P0-F1
#
_entry.id   AF-A0A820I4P0-F1
#
_cell.length_a   1.000
_cell.length_b   1.000
_cell.length_c   1.000
_cell.angle_alpha   90.00
_cell.angle_beta   90.00
_cell.angle_gamma   90.00
#
_symmetry.space_group_name_H-M   'P 1'
#
loop_
_entity.id
_entity.type
_entity.pdbx_description
1 polymer ?
#
loop_
_entity_poly.entity_id
_entity_poly.type
_entity_poly.pdbx_seq_one_letter_code
_entity_poly.pdbx_strand_id
1 'polypeptide(L)'
;MNAFLAQPTSHFHTSQPDRVPAIQLKNYIKVRAVITDESTSSILHSVLRTYSLSAAGELPSNEALIPMIRRQRTVETVDVDGRLPEKLRKTYRDEDFILHEDKNLIIFTTKINLSILKQNKHWFADGTFKVNYQLNVSLFLF
;
A
#
# COMPACT_ATOMS: atom_id res chain seq x y z
N MET A 1 39.07 -5.93 11.75
CA MET A 1 38.32 -5.80 10.49
C MET A 1 37.39 -4.60 10.65
N ASN A 2 37.71 -3.48 10.00
CA ASN A 2 36.96 -2.23 10.13
C ASN A 2 35.71 -2.30 9.26
N ALA A 3 34.55 -2.15 9.88
CA ALA A 3 33.27 -2.13 9.18
C ALA A 3 33.18 -0.89 8.28
N PHE A 4 33.02 -1.11 6.98
CA PHE A 4 32.62 -0.09 6.02
C PHE A 4 31.16 0.30 6.29
N LEU A 5 30.91 1.10 7.32
CA LEU A 5 29.63 1.79 7.46
C LEU A 5 29.68 3.03 6.55
N ALA A 6 29.03 2.94 5.40
CA ALA A 6 28.85 4.09 4.52
C ALA A 6 28.12 5.20 5.31
N GLN A 7 28.70 6.40 5.31
CA GLN A 7 28.07 7.58 5.87
C GLN A 7 26.81 7.90 5.05
N PRO A 8 25.65 8.13 5.68
CA PRO A 8 24.44 8.52 4.96
C PRO A 8 24.70 9.79 4.15
N THR A 9 24.42 9.77 2.86
CA THR A 9 24.46 10.96 2.02
C THR A 9 23.35 11.91 2.45
N SER A 10 23.70 13.18 2.70
CA SER A 10 22.75 14.26 2.97
C SER A 10 21.97 14.63 1.70
N HIS A 11 21.08 13.75 1.25
CA HIS A 11 20.24 13.95 0.08
C HIS A 11 18.85 14.43 0.51
N PHE A 12 18.69 15.74 0.60
CA PHE A 12 17.41 16.37 0.83
C PHE A 12 16.82 16.79 -0.52
N HIS A 13 15.75 16.10 -0.94
CA HIS A 13 14.96 16.56 -2.07
C HIS A 13 14.15 17.79 -1.66
N THR A 14 14.15 18.81 -2.50
CA THR A 14 13.14 19.86 -2.42
C THR A 14 11.75 19.26 -2.58
N SER A 15 10.76 19.80 -1.87
CA SER A 15 9.37 19.38 -2.04
C SER A 15 8.95 19.47 -3.52
N GLN A 16 8.27 18.45 -4.03
CA GLN A 16 7.69 18.42 -5.38
C GLN A 16 6.22 18.86 -5.29
N PRO A 17 5.90 20.16 -5.40
CA PRO A 17 4.54 20.67 -5.22
C PRO A 17 3.56 20.06 -6.24
N ASP A 18 4.01 19.81 -7.47
CA ASP A 18 3.19 19.25 -8.55
C ASP A 18 2.74 17.81 -8.27
N ARG A 19 3.43 17.10 -7.37
CA ARG A 19 3.08 15.74 -6.98
C ARG A 19 1.87 15.70 -6.04
N VAL A 20 1.62 16.78 -5.30
CA VAL A 20 0.51 16.86 -4.34
C VAL A 20 -0.85 16.76 -5.06
N PRO A 21 -1.14 17.56 -6.11
CA PRO A 21 -2.35 17.40 -6.92
C PRO A 21 -2.53 15.99 -7.48
N ALA A 22 -1.46 15.34 -7.95
CA ALA A 22 -1.52 13.99 -8.50
C ALA A 22 -1.94 12.96 -7.43
N ILE A 23 -1.39 13.07 -6.22
CA ILE A 23 -1.77 12.22 -5.08
C ILE A 23 -3.24 12.44 -4.71
N GLN A 24 -3.66 13.71 -4.61
CA GLN A 24 -5.06 14.06 -4.29
C GLN A 24 -6.03 13.49 -5.34
N LEU A 25 -5.72 13.65 -6.63
CA LEU A 25 -6.53 13.11 -7.70
C LEU A 25 -6.64 11.59 -7.62
N LYS A 26 -5.52 10.89 -7.39
CA LYS A 26 -5.53 9.42 -7.25
C LYS A 26 -6.40 8.97 -6.07
N ASN A 27 -6.36 9.68 -4.95
CA ASN A 27 -7.21 9.37 -3.79
C ASN A 27 -8.68 9.64 -4.11
N TYR A 28 -9.00 10.75 -4.77
CA TYR A 28 -10.35 11.06 -5.20
C TYR A 28 -10.92 9.99 -6.17
N ILE A 29 -10.13 9.59 -7.18
CA ILE A 29 -10.51 8.53 -8.12
C ILE A 29 -10.80 7.22 -7.36
N LYS A 30 -9.96 6.84 -6.40
CA LYS A 30 -10.17 5.63 -5.59
C LYS A 30 -11.47 5.70 -4.80
N VAL A 31 -11.72 6.80 -4.09
CA VAL A 31 -12.95 6.97 -3.30
C VAL A 31 -14.18 6.91 -4.21
N ARG A 32 -14.19 7.69 -5.30
CA ARG A 32 -15.29 7.72 -6.28
C ARG A 32 -15.55 6.34 -6.89
N ALA A 33 -14.49 5.60 -7.23
CA ALA A 33 -14.60 4.26 -7.79
C ALA A 33 -15.30 3.26 -6.86
N VAL A 34 -15.23 3.43 -5.53
CA VAL A 34 -15.92 2.59 -4.53
C VAL A 34 -17.37 3.00 -4.36
N ILE A 35 -17.65 4.31 -4.30
CA ILE A 35 -18.97 4.82 -3.90
C ILE A 35 -19.93 5.06 -5.07
N THR A 36 -19.46 4.98 -6.33
CA THR A 36 -20.30 5.20 -7.53
C THR A 36 -20.24 4.07 -8.55
N ASP A 37 -21.36 3.87 -9.24
CA ASP A 37 -21.52 2.89 -10.34
C ASP A 37 -21.09 3.44 -11.72
N GLU A 38 -20.44 4.60 -11.77
CA GLU A 38 -20.05 5.24 -13.02
C GLU A 38 -19.12 4.35 -13.86
N SER A 39 -19.09 4.48 -15.19
CA SER A 39 -18.12 3.71 -15.97
C SER A 39 -16.68 4.19 -15.67
N THR A 40 -15.69 3.31 -15.80
CA THR A 40 -14.26 3.68 -15.60
C THR A 40 -13.84 4.84 -16.50
N SER A 41 -14.34 4.83 -17.75
CA SER A 41 -14.11 5.90 -18.72
C SER A 41 -14.72 7.22 -18.26
N SER A 42 -15.97 7.20 -17.75
CA SER A 42 -16.65 8.40 -17.25
C SER A 42 -15.90 9.04 -16.08
N ILE A 43 -15.48 8.24 -15.09
CA ILE A 43 -14.67 8.73 -13.97
C ILE A 43 -13.38 9.37 -14.51
N LEU A 44 -12.64 8.66 -15.36
CA LEU A 44 -11.35 9.12 -15.88
C LEU A 44 -11.45 10.41 -16.71
N HIS A 45 -12.41 10.50 -17.63
CA HIS A 45 -12.60 11.72 -18.42
C HIS A 45 -13.05 12.89 -17.56
N SER A 46 -13.90 12.65 -16.55
CA SER A 46 -14.36 13.67 -15.62
C SER A 46 -13.20 14.26 -14.81
N VAL A 47 -12.34 13.41 -14.23
CA VAL A 47 -11.21 13.89 -13.41
C VAL A 47 -10.08 14.52 -14.23
N LEU A 48 -9.79 14.01 -15.43
CA LEU A 48 -8.73 14.59 -16.27
C LEU A 48 -9.11 15.97 -16.81
N ARG A 49 -10.41 16.23 -17.03
CA ARG A 49 -10.89 17.53 -17.51
C ARG A 49 -10.59 18.68 -16.53
N THR A 50 -10.60 18.40 -15.23
CA THR A 50 -10.42 19.41 -14.19
C THR A 50 -9.01 19.43 -13.61
N TYR A 51 -8.11 18.58 -14.11
CA TYR A 51 -6.75 18.46 -13.58
C TYR A 51 -5.81 19.55 -14.11
N SER A 52 -4.91 20.03 -13.24
CA SER A 52 -3.98 21.10 -13.61
C SER A 52 -2.97 20.65 -14.67
N LEU A 53 -2.84 21.43 -15.74
CA LEU A 53 -1.83 21.20 -16.77
C LEU A 53 -0.40 21.29 -16.21
N SER A 54 -0.17 22.15 -15.21
CA SER A 54 1.15 22.30 -14.57
C SER A 54 1.60 21.02 -13.85
N ALA A 55 0.65 20.22 -13.37
CA ALA A 55 0.90 18.98 -12.64
C ALA A 55 0.70 17.74 -13.52
N ALA A 56 0.47 17.90 -14.82
CA ALA A 56 0.17 16.80 -15.76
C ALA A 56 1.33 15.80 -15.87
N GLY A 57 2.58 16.26 -15.73
CA GLY A 57 3.77 15.40 -15.75
C GLY A 57 3.83 14.39 -14.59
N GLU A 58 3.13 14.66 -13.48
CA GLU A 58 3.10 13.78 -12.30
C GLU A 58 1.98 12.74 -12.36
N LEU A 59 1.10 12.81 -13.37
CA LEU A 59 0.01 11.86 -13.53
C LEU A 59 0.52 10.51 -14.05
N PRO A 60 0.04 9.40 -13.47
CA PRO A 60 0.19 8.10 -14.11
C PRO A 60 -0.54 8.08 -15.46
N SER A 61 -0.06 7.25 -16.39
CA SER A 61 -0.73 7.04 -17.66
C SER A 61 -2.17 6.53 -17.49
N ASN A 62 -3.02 6.77 -18.48
CA ASN A 62 -4.38 6.23 -18.50
C ASN A 62 -4.40 4.70 -18.37
N GLU A 63 -3.42 4.03 -18.97
CA GLU A 63 -3.21 2.58 -18.88
C GLU A 63 -2.90 2.11 -17.46
N ALA A 64 -2.35 2.97 -16.60
CA ALA A 64 -2.17 2.69 -15.17
C ALA A 64 -3.40 3.06 -14.33
N LEU A 65 -4.13 4.12 -14.69
CA LEU A 65 -5.30 4.59 -13.96
C LEU A 65 -6.52 3.68 -14.14
N ILE A 66 -6.74 3.12 -15.34
CA ILE A 66 -7.87 2.23 -15.63
C ILE A 66 -7.85 0.97 -14.76
N PRO A 67 -6.74 0.19 -14.70
CA PRO A 67 -6.65 -0.96 -13.81
C PRO A 67 -6.78 -0.59 -12.34
N MET A 68 -6.28 0.58 -11.92
CA MET A 68 -6.43 1.06 -10.55
C MET A 68 -7.91 1.23 -10.17
N ILE A 69 -8.71 1.87 -11.03
CA ILE A 69 -10.16 2.04 -10.81
C ILE A 69 -10.86 0.69 -10.72
N ARG A 70 -10.56 -0.24 -11.64
CA ARG A 70 -11.15 -1.59 -11.65
C ARG A 70 -10.80 -2.37 -10.39
N ARG A 71 -9.53 -2.35 -9.98
CA ARG A 71 -9.08 -3.01 -8.75
C ARG A 71 -9.84 -2.49 -7.55
N GLN A 72 -10.01 -1.17 -7.44
CA GLN A 72 -10.69 -0.56 -6.31
C GLN A 72 -12.14 -1.01 -6.15
N ARG A 73 -12.81 -1.42 -7.24
CA ARG A 73 -14.17 -1.98 -7.22
C ARG A 73 -14.25 -3.45 -6.80
N THR A 74 -13.17 -4.18 -7.04
CA THR A 74 -13.07 -5.60 -6.69
C THR A 74 -12.31 -5.81 -5.38
N VAL A 75 -11.89 -4.74 -4.71
CA VAL A 75 -11.26 -4.84 -3.38
C VAL A 75 -12.30 -5.42 -2.43
N GLU A 76 -11.91 -6.50 -1.78
CA GLU A 76 -12.75 -7.12 -0.77
C GLU A 76 -12.87 -6.21 0.44
N THR A 77 -14.10 -6.05 0.89
CA THR A 77 -14.39 -5.32 2.11
C THR A 77 -13.88 -6.10 3.30
N VAL A 78 -13.40 -5.39 4.32
CA VAL A 78 -13.18 -5.97 5.65
C VAL A 78 -14.47 -6.62 6.14
N ASP A 79 -14.33 -7.67 6.95
CA ASP A 79 -15.43 -8.41 7.54
C ASP A 79 -16.22 -7.52 8.52
N VAL A 80 -17.37 -7.98 9.00
CA VAL A 80 -18.29 -7.24 9.90
C VAL A 80 -17.58 -6.70 11.15
N ASP A 81 -16.56 -7.42 11.62
CA ASP A 81 -15.75 -7.07 12.79
C ASP A 81 -14.58 -6.11 12.47
N GLY A 82 -14.47 -5.62 11.23
CA GLY A 82 -13.35 -4.79 10.77
C GLY A 82 -12.05 -5.57 10.52
N ARG A 83 -12.10 -6.91 10.57
CA ARG A 83 -10.97 -7.80 10.31
C ARG A 83 -10.80 -8.07 8.81
N LEU A 84 -9.60 -8.47 8.39
CA LEU A 84 -9.38 -8.96 7.03
C LEU A 84 -10.23 -10.23 6.76
N PRO A 85 -10.84 -10.37 5.57
CA PRO A 85 -11.56 -11.58 5.16
C PRO A 85 -10.72 -12.85 5.33
N GLU A 86 -11.34 -13.95 5.77
CA GLU A 86 -10.66 -15.21 6.10
C GLU A 86 -9.72 -15.71 4.99
N LYS A 87 -10.14 -15.59 3.73
CA LYS A 87 -9.33 -16.00 2.57
C LYS A 87 -8.07 -15.16 2.35
N LEU A 88 -7.99 -13.96 2.93
CA LEU A 88 -6.79 -13.11 2.93
C LEU A 88 -5.94 -13.29 4.20
N ARG A 89 -6.43 -14.04 5.19
CA ARG A 89 -5.70 -14.34 6.44
C ARG A 89 -4.77 -15.55 6.31
N LYS A 90 -4.88 -16.29 5.21
CA LYS A 90 -4.11 -17.51 4.94
C LYS A 90 -3.24 -17.37 3.69
N THR A 91 -2.17 -18.16 3.64
CA THR A 91 -1.34 -18.32 2.45
C THR A 91 -2.06 -19.18 1.40
N TYR A 92 -1.54 -19.23 0.17
CA TYR A 92 -2.01 -20.16 -0.88
C TYR A 92 -1.90 -21.65 -0.49
N ARG A 93 -1.17 -21.97 0.57
CA ARG A 93 -1.02 -23.32 1.12
C ARG A 93 -1.90 -23.58 2.34
N ASP A 94 -2.88 -22.70 2.59
CA ASP A 94 -3.80 -22.76 3.74
C ASP A 94 -3.12 -22.61 5.12
N GLU A 95 -1.90 -22.06 5.16
CA GLU A 95 -1.21 -21.71 6.40
C GLU A 95 -1.65 -20.34 6.93
N ASP A 96 -1.77 -20.17 8.25
CA ASP A 96 -2.01 -18.87 8.86
C ASP A 96 -0.93 -17.87 8.47
N PHE A 97 -1.35 -16.73 7.90
CA PHE A 97 -0.45 -15.66 7.48
C PHE A 97 -0.53 -14.44 8.41
N ILE A 98 -1.57 -14.32 9.22
CA ILE A 98 -1.68 -13.29 10.27
C ILE A 98 -1.46 -13.96 11.62
N LEU A 99 -0.25 -13.86 12.16
CA LEU A 99 0.08 -14.48 13.45
C LEU A 99 -0.18 -13.56 14.65
N HIS A 100 -0.24 -12.25 14.44
CA HIS A 100 -0.59 -11.28 15.49
C HIS A 100 -1.43 -10.16 14.90
N GLU A 101 -2.52 -9.81 15.56
CA GLU A 101 -3.41 -8.71 15.18
C GLU A 101 -3.98 -8.07 16.43
N ASP A 102 -3.58 -6.83 16.69
CA ASP A 102 -4.20 -5.96 17.69
C ASP A 102 -4.48 -4.57 17.11
N LYS A 103 -4.95 -3.63 17.94
CA LYS A 103 -5.32 -2.27 17.51
C LYS A 103 -4.14 -1.45 16.96
N ASN A 104 -2.91 -1.81 17.33
CA ASN A 104 -1.70 -1.07 17.03
C ASN A 104 -0.81 -1.78 16.00
N LEU A 105 -0.82 -3.10 15.96
CA LEU A 105 0.12 -3.90 15.21
C LEU A 105 -0.54 -5.11 14.57
N ILE A 106 -0.28 -5.28 13.28
CA ILE A 106 -0.54 -6.54 12.57
C ILE A 106 0.80 -7.10 12.08
N ILE A 107 1.04 -8.39 12.38
CA ILE A 107 2.21 -9.13 11.91
C ILE A 107 1.76 -10.15 10.86
N PHE A 108 2.22 -9.93 9.63
CA PHE A 108 2.03 -10.83 8.51
C PHE A 108 3.25 -11.74 8.36
N THR A 109 3.10 -13.02 8.70
CA THR A 109 4.17 -14.02 8.63
C THR A 109 3.63 -15.44 8.77
N THR A 110 4.48 -16.45 8.61
CA THR A 110 4.16 -17.86 8.87
C THR A 110 4.95 -18.38 10.07
N LYS A 111 4.52 -19.52 10.65
CA LYS A 111 5.27 -20.18 11.73
C LYS A 111 6.68 -20.60 11.27
N ILE A 112 6.81 -20.95 9.99
CA ILE A 112 8.09 -21.30 9.37
C ILE A 112 9.01 -20.08 9.36
N ASN A 113 8.52 -18.93 8.89
CA ASN A 113 9.30 -17.69 8.86
C ASN A 113 9.72 -17.26 10.28
N LEU A 114 8.82 -17.34 11.27
CA LEU A 114 9.20 -17.09 12.66
C LEU A 114 10.28 -18.05 13.18
N SER A 115 10.23 -19.33 12.80
CA SER A 115 11.25 -20.31 13.17
C SER A 115 12.61 -19.95 12.56
N ILE A 116 12.62 -19.56 11.28
CA ILE A 116 13.83 -19.07 10.59
C ILE A 116 14.38 -17.84 11.31
N LEU A 117 13.54 -16.85 11.59
CA LEU A 117 13.94 -15.65 12.31
C LEU A 117 14.52 -16.00 13.70
N LYS A 118 13.86 -16.88 14.46
CA LYS A 118 14.35 -17.32 15.77
C LYS A 118 15.73 -17.99 15.73
N GLN A 119 16.03 -18.74 14.68
CA GLN A 119 17.29 -19.47 14.53
C GLN A 119 18.45 -18.58 14.06
N ASN A 120 18.15 -17.46 13.41
CA ASN A 120 19.15 -16.57 12.84
C ASN A 120 19.43 -15.38 13.77
N LYS A 121 20.70 -15.18 14.13
CA LYS A 121 21.14 -14.07 15.00
C LYS A 121 21.02 -12.69 14.34
N HIS A 122 21.04 -12.65 13.00
CA HIS A 122 21.05 -11.42 12.23
C HIS A 122 19.90 -11.44 11.23
N TRP A 123 19.07 -10.40 11.25
CA TRP A 123 17.96 -10.23 10.32
C TRP A 123 18.24 -9.03 9.44
N PHE A 124 18.05 -9.22 8.14
CA PHE A 124 18.08 -8.14 7.16
C PHE A 124 16.65 -7.95 6.70
N ALA A 125 16.00 -6.91 7.24
CA ALA A 125 14.65 -6.55 6.85
C ALA A 125 14.72 -5.40 5.84
N ASP A 126 14.20 -5.63 4.64
CA ASP A 126 13.82 -4.56 3.73
C ASP A 126 12.44 -4.07 4.21
N GLY A 127 12.46 -2.94 4.95
CA GLY A 127 11.33 -2.45 5.72
C GLY A 127 10.13 -2.12 4.86
N THR A 128 9.30 -3.11 4.56
CA THR A 128 8.00 -2.92 3.92
C THR A 128 6.98 -2.50 4.99
N PHE A 129 7.19 -1.33 5.61
CA PHE A 129 6.26 -0.74 6.56
C PHE A 129 5.25 0.11 5.81
N LYS A 130 3.96 -0.18 5.98
CA LYS A 130 2.90 0.70 5.54
C LYS A 130 2.19 1.27 6.76
N VAL A 131 2.38 2.56 7.01
CA VAL A 131 1.61 3.30 8.02
C VAL A 131 0.23 3.58 7.44
N ASN A 132 -0.81 3.10 8.12
CA ASN A 132 -2.19 3.45 7.80
C ASN A 132 -2.74 4.23 9.00
N TYR A 133 -3.35 5.39 8.80
CA TYR A 133 -3.87 6.18 9.92
C TYR A 133 -4.99 5.47 10.72
N GLN A 134 -5.55 4.37 10.18
CA GLN A 134 -6.46 3.48 10.90
C GLN A 134 -5.78 2.31 11.62
N LEU A 135 -4.52 1.96 11.28
CA LEU A 135 -3.73 0.88 11.88
C LEU A 135 -2.28 1.37 12.06
N ASN A 136 -1.86 1.57 13.31
CA ASN A 136 -0.60 2.25 13.62
C ASN A 136 0.61 1.68 12.84
N VAL A 137 0.77 0.36 12.75
CA VAL A 137 1.82 -0.28 11.93
C VAL A 137 1.37 -1.65 11.39
N SER A 138 1.69 -1.91 10.11
CA SER A 138 1.70 -3.27 9.54
C SER A 138 3.14 -3.72 9.29
N LEU A 139 3.52 -4.88 9.84
CA LEU A 139 4.83 -5.50 9.65
C LEU A 139 4.70 -6.76 8.80
N PHE A 140 5.48 -6.84 7.73
CA PHE A 140 5.57 -8.01 6.86
C PHE A 140 6.91 -8.71 7.09
N LEU A 141 6.86 -9.99 7.46
CA LEU A 141 8.02 -10.86 7.66
C LEU A 141 7.93 -12.01 6.66
N PHE A 142 8.54 -11.79 5.48
CA PHE A 142 8.63 -12.75 4.39
C PHE A 142 9.77 -13.75 4.58
#